data_AF-X0V679-F1
#
_entry.id   AF-X0V679-F1
#
_cell.length_a   1.000
_cell.length_b   1.000
_cell.length_c   1.000
_cell.angle_alpha   90.00
_cell.angle_beta   90.00
_cell.angle_gamma   90.00
#
_symmetry.space_group_name_H-M   'P 1'
#
loop_
_entity.id
_entity.type
_entity.pdbx_description
1 polymer ?
#
loop_
_entity_poly.entity_id
_entity_poly.type
_entity_poly.pdbx_seq_one_letter_code
_entity_poly.pdbx_strand_id
1 'polypeptide(L)'
;MKVSELLTFVLVVSAVAAGAEPSDQNLARHLVSRAGFRRGICAIPRCGNGELATAVAESSGFLVHAQDHSPSSVAAAKEAADRKGLLGHGVIVEKGTLSRLPYADNTVDLILIADLADGALSDVSVSEMLRVLRPLGKAIVGRSAGRTGNLTPQRLEQWLSGEDTQRANSGL
;
A
#
# COMPACT_ATOMS: atom_id res chain seq x y z
N MET A 1 -23.34 -19.53 -2.81
CA MET A 1 -23.65 -18.08 -2.73
C MET A 1 -22.63 -17.35 -3.58
N LYS A 2 -23.08 -16.57 -4.55
CA LYS A 2 -22.21 -15.88 -5.52
C LYS A 2 -21.39 -14.83 -4.78
N VAL A 3 -20.07 -14.88 -4.92
CA VAL A 3 -19.09 -13.94 -4.32
C VAL A 3 -19.14 -12.56 -5.01
N SER A 4 -20.22 -12.25 -5.74
CA SER A 4 -20.27 -11.19 -6.74
C SER A 4 -20.83 -9.85 -6.26
N GLU A 5 -21.10 -9.65 -4.97
CA GLU A 5 -21.78 -8.42 -4.51
C GLU A 5 -21.08 -7.59 -3.42
N LEU A 6 -19.85 -7.91 -3.00
CA LEU A 6 -19.19 -7.07 -1.97
C LEU A 6 -17.66 -7.03 -2.06
N LEU A 7 -17.10 -6.86 -3.26
CA LEU A 7 -15.66 -6.59 -3.45
C LEU A 7 -15.48 -5.28 -4.22
N THR A 8 -15.40 -4.16 -3.49
CA THR A 8 -14.99 -2.88 -4.09
C THR A 8 -13.46 -2.78 -4.01
N PHE A 9 -12.76 -3.47 -4.91
CA PHE A 9 -11.34 -3.25 -5.15
C PHE A 9 -11.19 -1.97 -5.97
N VAL A 10 -10.76 -0.88 -5.36
CA VAL A 10 -10.58 0.40 -6.08
C VAL A 10 -9.16 0.45 -6.62
N LEU A 11 -9.01 -0.02 -7.86
CA LEU A 11 -7.82 0.20 -8.67
C LEU A 11 -7.74 1.69 -9.04
N VAL A 12 -6.63 2.36 -8.70
CA VAL A 12 -6.38 3.75 -9.14
C VAL A 12 -5.04 3.82 -9.83
N VAL A 13 -5.06 3.83 -11.16
CA VAL A 13 -3.94 4.32 -11.97
C VAL A 13 -4.14 5.83 -12.11
N SER A 14 -3.55 6.62 -11.21
CA SER A 14 -3.54 8.08 -11.35
C SER A 14 -2.32 8.49 -12.17
N ALA A 15 -2.52 8.70 -13.47
CA ALA A 15 -1.63 9.52 -14.28
C ALA A 15 -1.87 10.99 -13.91
N VAL A 16 -1.00 11.55 -13.07
CA VAL A 16 -1.00 13.00 -12.82
C VAL A 16 -0.35 13.68 -14.02
N ALA A 17 -1.06 14.63 -14.63
CA ALA A 17 -0.59 15.45 -15.73
C ALA A 17 0.67 16.24 -15.32
N ALA A 18 1.60 16.34 -16.27
CA ALA A 18 2.89 16.99 -16.13
C ALA A 18 2.76 18.44 -15.62
N GLY A 19 3.51 18.77 -14.55
CA GLY A 19 3.66 20.16 -14.10
C GLY A 19 4.10 20.35 -12.65
N ALA A 20 3.93 19.35 -11.78
CA ALA A 20 4.45 19.37 -10.42
C ALA A 20 4.99 17.98 -10.06
N GLU A 21 6.19 17.91 -9.49
CA GLU A 21 6.63 16.70 -8.79
C GLU A 21 5.52 16.33 -7.80
N PRO A 22 4.91 15.14 -7.91
CA PRO A 22 3.81 14.78 -7.04
C PRO A 22 4.32 14.65 -5.61
N SER A 23 4.15 15.71 -4.84
CA SER A 23 4.37 15.72 -3.39
C SER A 23 3.59 14.57 -2.76
N ASP A 24 4.25 13.79 -1.91
CA ASP A 24 3.62 12.72 -1.14
C ASP A 24 2.42 13.23 -0.32
N GLN A 25 2.36 14.53 -0.01
CA GLN A 25 1.21 15.17 0.63
C GLN A 25 -0.03 15.26 -0.27
N ASN A 26 0.15 15.55 -1.56
CA ASN A 26 -0.96 15.51 -2.53
C ASN A 26 -1.40 14.07 -2.76
N LEU A 27 -0.44 13.14 -2.88
CA LEU A 27 -0.72 11.72 -3.05
C LEU A 27 -1.47 11.15 -1.83
N ALA A 28 -1.02 11.44 -0.61
CA ALA A 28 -1.68 11.04 0.63
C ALA A 28 -3.13 11.53 0.70
N ARG A 29 -3.37 12.83 0.45
CA ARG A 29 -4.73 13.39 0.40
C ARG A 29 -5.62 12.69 -0.62
N HIS A 30 -5.07 12.39 -1.81
CA HIS A 30 -5.79 11.66 -2.84
C HIS A 30 -6.14 10.23 -2.40
N LEU A 31 -5.16 9.47 -1.89
CA LEU A 31 -5.36 8.08 -1.47
C LEU A 31 -6.33 7.97 -0.29
N VAL A 32 -6.22 8.84 0.72
CA VAL A 32 -7.15 8.91 1.84
C VAL A 32 -8.57 9.24 1.38
N SER A 33 -8.72 10.14 0.40
CA SER A 33 -10.03 10.42 -0.21
C SER A 33 -10.60 9.19 -0.92
N ARG A 34 -9.79 8.47 -1.70
CA ARG A 34 -10.20 7.23 -2.39
C ARG A 34 -10.55 6.09 -1.44
N ALA A 35 -9.91 6.03 -0.27
CA ALA A 35 -10.28 5.09 0.78
C ALA A 35 -11.72 5.33 1.26
N GLY A 36 -12.21 6.57 1.28
CA GLY A 36 -13.58 6.90 1.70
C GLY A 36 -13.80 6.82 3.23
N PHE A 37 -12.73 6.60 3.98
CA PHE A 37 -12.66 6.71 5.44
C PHE A 37 -11.27 7.26 5.81
N ARG A 38 -11.17 7.91 6.97
CA ARG A 38 -10.00 8.72 7.35
C ARG A 38 -9.38 8.34 8.69
N ARG A 39 -9.71 7.18 9.25
CA ARG A 39 -9.24 6.71 10.55
C ARG A 39 -9.22 5.19 10.61
N GLY A 40 -8.44 4.65 11.54
CA GLY A 40 -8.22 3.21 11.69
C GLY A 40 -6.74 2.85 11.55
N ILE A 41 -6.45 1.62 11.14
CA ILE A 41 -5.08 1.13 10.87
C ILE A 41 -4.80 1.21 9.36
N CYS A 42 -3.75 1.94 9.00
CA CYS A 42 -3.24 2.00 7.63
C CYS A 42 -1.90 1.28 7.52
N ALA A 43 -1.86 0.16 6.81
CA ALA A 43 -0.63 -0.55 6.50
C ALA A 43 0.00 0.02 5.22
N ILE A 44 1.28 0.37 5.29
CA ILE A 44 2.08 0.78 4.13
C ILE A 44 3.33 -0.09 4.04
N PRO A 45 3.22 -1.28 3.45
CA PRO A 45 4.38 -2.07 3.08
C PRO A 45 5.20 -1.37 2.00
N ARG A 46 6.50 -1.68 1.92
CA ARG A 46 7.46 -1.00 1.02
C ARG A 46 7.44 0.52 1.19
N CYS A 47 7.48 0.97 2.44
CA CYS A 47 7.32 2.39 2.75
C CYS A 47 8.44 3.29 2.20
N GLY A 48 9.58 2.71 1.77
CA GLY A 48 10.71 3.48 1.25
C GLY A 48 11.23 4.45 2.30
N ASN A 49 11.39 5.72 1.93
CA ASN A 49 11.85 6.78 2.84
C ASN A 49 10.77 7.27 3.83
N GLY A 50 9.56 6.71 3.82
CA GLY A 50 8.49 7.03 4.77
C GLY A 50 7.76 8.34 4.54
N GLU A 51 8.06 9.12 3.49
CA GLU A 51 7.41 10.42 3.25
C GLU A 51 5.90 10.26 3.00
N LEU A 52 5.48 9.24 2.24
CA LEU A 52 4.05 8.92 2.07
C LEU A 52 3.39 8.52 3.39
N ALA A 53 4.06 7.74 4.23
CA ALA A 53 3.52 7.29 5.51
C ALA A 53 3.29 8.47 6.46
N THR A 54 4.27 9.35 6.57
CA THR A 54 4.21 10.61 7.30
C THR A 54 3.08 11.49 6.77
N ALA A 55 2.99 11.66 5.45
CA ALA A 55 1.94 12.48 4.82
C ALA A 55 0.52 11.92 5.03
N VAL A 56 0.34 10.59 5.03
CA VAL A 56 -0.94 9.95 5.35
C VAL A 56 -1.32 10.22 6.80
N ALA A 57 -0.38 10.07 7.74
CA ALA A 57 -0.62 10.37 9.15
C ALA A 57 -0.98 11.86 9.38
N GLU A 58 -0.27 12.80 8.74
CA GLU A 58 -0.59 14.24 8.84
C GLU A 58 -1.97 14.61 8.25
N SER A 59 -2.42 13.89 7.23
CA SER A 59 -3.65 14.22 6.47
C SER A 59 -4.89 13.42 6.91
N SER A 60 -4.78 12.62 7.96
CA SER A 60 -5.85 11.72 8.41
C SER A 60 -5.78 11.46 9.93
N GLY A 61 -6.67 10.63 10.45
CA GLY A 61 -6.60 10.05 11.79
C GLY A 61 -6.22 8.56 11.76
N PHE A 62 -5.44 8.12 10.76
CA PHE A 62 -4.91 6.76 10.71
C PHE A 62 -3.72 6.60 11.68
N LEU A 63 -3.67 5.46 12.36
CA LEU A 63 -2.41 4.91 12.85
C LEU A 63 -1.72 4.23 11.67
N VAL A 64 -0.62 4.79 11.21
CA VAL A 64 0.12 4.28 10.05
C VAL A 64 1.17 3.29 10.52
N HIS A 65 1.11 2.05 10.04
CA HIS A 65 2.16 1.06 10.19
C HIS A 65 2.92 0.93 8.87
N ALA A 66 4.08 1.56 8.81
CA ALA A 66 4.97 1.55 7.68
C ALA A 66 5.99 0.41 7.82
N GLN A 67 6.18 -0.36 6.75
CA GLN A 67 7.12 -1.47 6.75
C GLN A 67 8.01 -1.46 5.51
N ASP A 68 9.28 -1.83 5.67
CA ASP A 68 10.16 -2.10 4.53
C ASP A 68 11.10 -3.27 4.82
N HIS A 69 11.53 -3.97 3.78
CA HIS A 69 12.53 -5.03 3.89
C HIS A 69 13.95 -4.47 4.05
N SER A 70 14.20 -3.28 3.48
CA SER A 70 15.50 -2.62 3.48
C SER A 70 15.75 -1.90 4.81
N PRO A 71 16.81 -2.26 5.56
CA PRO A 71 17.14 -1.57 6.81
C PRO A 71 17.41 -0.07 6.63
N SER A 72 17.96 0.35 5.49
CA SER A 72 18.21 1.77 5.20
C SER A 72 16.91 2.53 4.96
N SER A 73 15.94 1.92 4.27
CA SER A 73 14.59 2.48 4.10
C SER A 73 13.87 2.60 5.44
N VAL A 74 13.94 1.57 6.28
CA VAL A 74 13.39 1.63 7.65
C VAL A 74 14.01 2.78 8.46
N ALA A 75 15.33 2.96 8.39
CA ALA A 75 16.01 4.05 9.09
C ALA A 75 15.56 5.43 8.56
N ALA A 76 15.52 5.62 7.24
CA ALA A 76 15.06 6.87 6.63
C ALA A 76 13.59 7.18 6.96
N ALA A 77 12.71 6.17 6.95
CA ALA A 77 11.31 6.33 7.31
C ALA A 77 11.12 6.71 8.79
N LYS A 78 11.94 6.16 9.70
CA LYS A 78 11.95 6.59 11.10
C LYS A 78 12.35 8.05 11.24
N GLU A 79 13.40 8.48 10.56
CA GLU A 79 13.85 9.88 10.58
C GLU A 79 12.79 10.83 9.98
N ALA A 80 12.14 10.44 8.88
CA ALA A 80 11.07 11.23 8.28
C ALA A 80 9.89 11.43 9.25
N ALA A 81 9.45 10.37 9.93
CA ALA A 81 8.39 10.44 10.92
C ALA A 81 8.80 11.22 12.19
N ASP A 82 10.03 11.06 12.66
CA ASP A 82 10.56 11.71 13.85
C ASP A 82 10.69 13.23 13.68
N ARG A 83 11.18 13.69 12.51
CA ARG A 83 11.23 15.12 12.16
C ARG A 83 9.85 15.81 12.23
N LYS A 84 8.77 15.06 12.12
CA LYS A 84 7.38 15.55 12.25
C LYS A 84 6.75 15.28 13.62
N GLY A 85 7.49 14.67 14.55
CA GLY A 85 6.98 14.27 15.87
C GLY A 85 5.92 13.16 15.80
N LEU A 86 5.89 12.37 14.72
CA LEU A 86 4.88 11.35 14.48
C LEU A 86 5.34 9.93 14.83
N LEU A 87 6.66 9.70 14.96
CA LEU A 87 7.22 8.39 15.25
C LEU A 87 6.70 7.88 16.61
N GLY A 88 6.09 6.69 16.62
CA GLY A 88 5.54 6.05 17.82
C GLY A 88 4.16 6.55 18.26
N HIS A 89 3.61 7.58 17.61
CA HIS A 89 2.27 8.10 17.90
C HIS A 89 1.33 7.97 16.70
N GLY A 90 1.71 8.55 15.55
CA GLY A 90 0.94 8.49 14.30
C GLY A 90 1.54 7.54 13.26
N VAL A 91 2.84 7.29 13.34
CA VAL A 91 3.58 6.41 12.43
C VAL A 91 4.43 5.42 13.24
N ILE A 92 4.24 4.14 12.99
CA ILE A 92 5.07 3.03 13.48
C ILE A 92 5.86 2.51 12.29
N VAL A 93 7.18 2.39 12.43
CA VAL A 93 8.06 1.93 11.34
C VAL A 93 8.82 0.68 11.76
N GLU A 94 8.64 -0.41 11.01
CA GLU A 94 9.26 -1.70 11.29
C GLU A 94 9.84 -2.36 10.03
N LYS A 95 10.68 -3.37 10.23
CA LYS A 95 11.10 -4.25 9.14
C LYS A 95 9.95 -5.18 8.78
N GLY A 96 9.71 -5.44 7.50
CA GLY A 96 8.66 -6.34 7.05
C GLY A 96 8.81 -6.81 5.61
N THR A 97 7.98 -7.76 5.21
CA THR A 97 7.94 -8.32 3.84
C THR A 97 6.51 -8.34 3.34
N LEU A 98 6.33 -8.34 2.02
CA LEU A 98 5.00 -8.41 1.39
C LEU A 98 4.38 -9.81 1.37
N SER A 99 5.20 -10.86 1.48
CA SER A 99 4.74 -12.25 1.40
C SER A 99 3.83 -12.64 2.57
N ARG A 100 4.07 -12.05 3.74
CA ARG A 100 3.24 -12.22 4.94
C ARG A 100 3.27 -10.97 5.80
N LEU A 101 2.10 -10.41 6.05
CA LEU A 101 1.91 -9.20 6.83
C LEU A 101 1.73 -9.55 8.32
N PRO A 102 2.26 -8.74 9.26
CA PRO A 102 2.29 -9.07 10.69
C PRO A 102 0.95 -8.76 11.38
N TYR A 103 -0.17 -9.00 10.71
CA TYR A 103 -1.51 -8.72 11.22
C TYR A 103 -2.30 -10.00 11.40
N ALA A 104 -3.12 -10.00 12.45
CA ALA A 104 -4.22 -10.94 12.56
C ALA A 104 -5.23 -10.71 11.44
N ASP A 105 -6.11 -11.68 11.26
CA ASP A 105 -7.17 -11.60 10.27
C ASP A 105 -8.09 -10.41 10.56
N ASN A 106 -8.63 -9.79 9.51
CA ASN A 106 -9.64 -8.73 9.62
C ASN A 106 -9.28 -7.53 10.51
N THR A 107 -8.01 -7.12 10.54
CA THR A 107 -7.50 -6.07 11.46
C THR A 107 -7.23 -4.73 10.77
N VAL A 108 -6.81 -4.76 9.50
CA VAL A 108 -6.37 -3.56 8.78
C VAL A 108 -7.54 -2.87 8.07
N ASP A 109 -7.64 -1.55 8.20
CA ASP A 109 -8.66 -0.76 7.49
C ASP A 109 -8.23 -0.45 6.06
N LEU A 110 -6.97 -0.03 5.88
CA LEU A 110 -6.41 0.43 4.61
C LEU A 110 -5.03 -0.18 4.37
N ILE A 111 -4.80 -0.73 3.18
CA ILE A 111 -3.45 -1.07 2.68
C ILE A 111 -3.12 -0.11 1.54
N LEU A 112 -1.95 0.53 1.60
CA LEU A 112 -1.43 1.36 0.51
C LEU A 112 -0.11 0.81 -0.02
N ILE A 113 -0.07 0.53 -1.32
CA ILE A 113 1.16 0.23 -2.06
C ILE A 113 1.15 1.14 -3.29
N ALA A 114 2.04 2.15 -3.32
CA ALA A 114 2.03 3.21 -4.34
C ALA A 114 3.30 3.24 -5.21
N ASP A 115 4.25 2.34 -4.99
CA ASP A 115 5.53 2.21 -5.70
C ASP A 115 5.63 0.91 -6.52
N LEU A 116 4.50 0.29 -6.84
CA LEU A 116 4.52 -1.05 -7.44
C LEU A 116 5.06 -1.02 -8.88
N ALA A 117 5.83 -2.06 -9.22
CA ALA A 117 6.32 -2.33 -10.56
C ALA A 117 5.98 -3.77 -10.97
N ASP A 118 5.98 -4.07 -12.27
CA ASP A 118 5.56 -5.34 -12.86
C ASP A 118 6.32 -6.53 -12.23
N GLY A 119 7.62 -6.36 -11.98
CA GLY A 119 8.47 -7.39 -11.39
C GLY A 119 8.24 -7.64 -9.89
N ALA A 120 7.52 -6.74 -9.20
CA ALA A 120 7.21 -6.87 -7.78
C ALA A 120 5.78 -7.37 -7.52
N LEU A 121 4.96 -7.55 -8.56
CA LEU A 121 3.59 -8.08 -8.43
C LEU A 121 3.57 -9.48 -7.80
N SER A 122 4.55 -10.32 -8.11
CA SER A 122 4.69 -11.67 -7.55
C SER A 122 4.93 -11.67 -6.03
N ASP A 123 5.47 -10.58 -5.48
CA ASP A 123 5.74 -10.47 -4.05
C ASP A 123 4.48 -10.07 -3.26
N VAL A 124 3.46 -9.55 -3.94
CA VAL A 124 2.21 -9.10 -3.32
C VAL A 124 1.15 -10.20 -3.41
N SER A 125 0.87 -10.85 -2.29
CA SER A 125 -0.18 -11.86 -2.20
C SER A 125 -1.57 -11.21 -2.03
N VAL A 126 -2.45 -11.37 -3.03
CA VAL A 126 -3.84 -10.92 -2.95
C VAL A 126 -4.57 -11.62 -1.79
N SER A 127 -4.35 -12.91 -1.60
CA SER A 127 -4.95 -13.67 -0.50
C SER A 127 -4.52 -13.13 0.87
N GLU A 128 -3.26 -12.72 1.00
CA GLU A 128 -2.73 -12.18 2.26
C GLU A 128 -3.33 -10.80 2.57
N MET A 129 -3.43 -9.93 1.56
CA MET A 129 -4.11 -8.64 1.73
C MET A 129 -5.56 -8.82 2.14
N LEU A 130 -6.28 -9.75 1.50
CA LEU A 130 -7.68 -10.05 1.84
C LEU A 130 -7.82 -10.64 3.25
N ARG A 131 -6.86 -11.45 3.70
CA ARG A 131 -6.85 -12.02 5.05
C ARG A 131 -6.78 -10.93 6.11
N VAL A 132 -5.87 -9.98 5.95
CA VAL A 132 -5.63 -8.95 6.98
C VAL A 132 -6.62 -7.80 6.93
N LEU A 133 -7.21 -7.51 5.77
CA LEU A 133 -8.23 -6.47 5.65
C LEU A 133 -9.49 -6.85 6.40
N ARG A 134 -10.00 -5.93 7.22
CA ARG A 134 -11.32 -6.10 7.84
C ARG A 134 -12.43 -6.10 6.78
N PRO A 135 -13.66 -6.56 7.13
CA PRO A 135 -14.81 -6.37 6.27
C PRO A 135 -14.97 -4.89 5.87
N LEU A 136 -15.16 -4.67 4.57
CA LEU A 136 -15.25 -3.35 3.93
C LEU A 136 -13.96 -2.49 3.99
N GLY A 137 -12.84 -3.06 4.45
CA GLY A 137 -11.52 -2.47 4.31
C GLY A 137 -11.11 -2.37 2.84
N LYS A 138 -10.10 -1.57 2.54
CA LYS A 138 -9.63 -1.33 1.16
C LYS A 138 -8.14 -1.54 1.02
N ALA A 139 -7.74 -2.16 -0.09
CA ALA A 139 -6.37 -2.06 -0.60
C ALA A 139 -6.37 -1.10 -1.79
N ILE A 140 -5.45 -0.14 -1.78
CA ILE A 140 -5.14 0.69 -2.94
C ILE A 140 -3.72 0.35 -3.37
N VAL A 141 -3.62 -0.34 -4.49
CA VAL A 141 -2.39 -0.91 -5.02
C VAL A 141 -2.14 -0.35 -6.40
N GLY A 142 -0.93 0.14 -6.63
CA GLY A 142 -0.51 0.64 -7.93
C GLY A 142 0.79 1.43 -7.88
N ARG A 143 0.92 2.33 -8.85
CA ARG A 143 2.08 3.20 -9.00
C ARG A 143 1.63 4.64 -9.14
N SER A 144 2.16 5.52 -8.30
CA SER A 144 1.99 6.96 -8.49
C SER A 144 2.83 7.44 -9.67
N ALA A 145 2.32 8.41 -10.43
CA ALA A 145 3.16 9.24 -11.28
C ALA A 145 4.34 9.81 -10.45
N GLY A 146 5.52 9.92 -11.06
CA GLY A 146 6.75 10.34 -10.37
C GLY A 146 7.54 9.23 -9.67
N ARG A 147 6.96 8.05 -9.39
CA ARG A 147 7.70 6.89 -8.87
C ARG A 147 8.25 6.03 -10.02
N THR A 148 9.49 5.59 -9.89
CA THR A 148 10.18 4.74 -10.87
C THR A 148 9.50 3.37 -10.98
N GLY A 149 9.51 2.79 -12.19
CA GLY A 149 8.96 1.47 -12.45
C GLY A 149 8.03 1.42 -13.65
N ASN A 150 7.91 0.22 -14.22
CA ASN A 150 6.92 -0.15 -15.22
C ASN A 150 5.77 -0.84 -14.50
N LEU A 151 4.59 -0.22 -14.47
CA LEU A 151 3.37 -0.93 -14.08
C LEU A 151 2.34 -0.71 -15.18
N THR A 152 1.94 -1.78 -15.83
CA THR A 152 0.93 -1.73 -16.89
C THR A 152 -0.45 -2.14 -16.36
N PRO A 153 -1.55 -1.56 -16.88
CA PRO A 153 -2.89 -2.00 -16.52
C PRO A 153 -3.11 -3.50 -16.75
N GLN A 154 -2.61 -4.03 -17.87
CA GLN A 154 -2.72 -5.45 -18.22
C GLN A 154 -2.03 -6.37 -17.20
N ARG A 155 -0.81 -6.03 -16.75
CA ARG A 155 -0.12 -6.83 -15.73
C ARG A 155 -0.86 -6.80 -14.39
N LEU A 156 -1.43 -5.64 -14.05
CA LEU A 156 -2.21 -5.48 -12.82
C LEU A 156 -3.52 -6.29 -12.85
N GLU A 157 -4.20 -6.34 -14.00
CA GLU A 157 -5.38 -7.19 -14.22
C GLU A 157 -5.05 -8.69 -14.14
N GLN A 158 -3.95 -9.13 -14.75
CA GLN A 158 -3.48 -10.52 -14.67
C GLN A 158 -3.18 -10.95 -13.23
N TRP A 159 -2.51 -10.06 -12.47
CA TRP A 159 -2.22 -10.29 -11.06
C TRP A 159 -3.50 -10.40 -10.22
N LEU A 160 -4.49 -9.53 -10.44
CA LEU A 160 -5.78 -9.60 -9.75
C LEU A 160 -6.59 -10.86 -10.09
N SER A 161 -6.46 -11.36 -11.31
CA SER A 161 -7.14 -12.57 -11.78
C SER A 161 -6.53 -13.85 -11.21
N GLY A 162 -5.37 -13.76 -10.53
CA GLY A 162 -4.68 -14.90 -9.93
C GLY A 162 -3.89 -15.76 -10.93
N GLU A 163 -3.74 -15.32 -12.19
CA GLU A 163 -3.02 -16.06 -13.23
C GLU A 163 -1.54 -16.24 -12.87
N ASP A 164 -0.95 -15.25 -12.19
CA ASP A 164 0.45 -15.31 -11.73
C ASP A 164 0.63 -16.32 -10.56
N THR A 165 -0.40 -16.50 -9.71
CA THR A 165 -0.36 -17.48 -8.61
C THR A 165 -0.50 -18.92 -9.12
N GLN A 166 -1.24 -19.15 -10.21
CA GLN A 166 -1.38 -20.47 -10.82
C GLN A 166 -0.09 -20.92 -11.52
N ARG A 167 0.62 -20.02 -12.20
CA ARG A 167 1.90 -20.33 -12.87
C ARG A 167 3.02 -20.69 -11.90
N ALA A 168 3.05 -20.08 -10.72
CA ALA A 168 4.03 -20.42 -9.68
C ALA A 168 3.80 -21.84 -9.09
N ASN A 169 2.55 -22.32 -9.06
CA ASN A 169 2.19 -23.62 -8.51
C ASN A 169 2.18 -24.77 -9.54
N SER A 170 2.15 -24.49 -10.84
CA SER A 170 2.19 -25.49 -11.91
C SER A 170 3.60 -25.88 -12.36
N GLY A 171 4.64 -25.32 -11.73
CA GLY A 171 6.05 -25.59 -12.00
C GLY A 171 6.71 -26.59 -11.04
N LEU A 172 5.93 -27.30 -10.23
CA LEU A 172 6.37 -28.39 -9.35
C LEU A 172 5.89 -29.75 -9.88
#